data_AF-A0A2E3Q1J8-F1
#
_entry.id   AF-A0A2E3Q1J8-F1
#
_cell.length_a   1.000
_cell.length_b   1.000
_cell.length_c   1.000
_cell.angle_alpha   90.00
_cell.angle_beta   90.00
_cell.angle_gamma   90.00
#
_symmetry.space_group_name_H-M   'P 1'
#
loop_
_entity.id
_entity.type
_entity.pdbx_description
1 polymer ?
#
loop_
_entity_poly.entity_id
_entity_poly.type
_entity_poly.pdbx_seq_one_letter_code
_entity_poly.pdbx_strand_id
1 'polypeptide(L)'
;MIRPRPTILLATMILTIQGCGASETPETDREPAGPRSRGPQVDMEAMLEDPKVAAFGNEAAGYRELMSELRTLDALMVESGLSEAERERWNELERQATLERNRLNSMIYAADVDSDQRAAMWWLMQPESANPADG
;
A
#
# COMPACT_ATOMS: atom_id res chain seq x y z
N MET A 1 -1.51 5.60 66.15
CA MET A 1 -0.58 6.70 65.84
C MET A 1 -0.76 7.10 64.39
N ILE A 2 -1.46 8.22 64.15
CA ILE A 2 -1.78 8.77 62.83
C ILE A 2 -0.72 9.82 62.50
N ARG A 3 -0.01 9.68 61.39
CA ARG A 3 0.92 10.69 60.86
C ARG A 3 0.28 11.33 59.61
N PRO A 4 -0.11 12.62 59.66
CA PRO A 4 -0.45 13.37 58.46
C PRO A 4 0.82 14.03 57.91
N ARG A 5 0.99 14.02 56.58
CA ARG A 5 1.98 14.86 55.88
C ARG A 5 1.50 15.20 54.46
N PRO A 6 2.01 16.30 53.88
CA PRO A 6 1.15 17.40 53.43
C PRO A 6 0.94 17.48 51.92
N THR A 7 -0.14 18.17 51.58
CA THR A 7 -0.54 18.73 50.30
C THR A 7 0.60 19.47 49.59
N ILE A 8 0.88 19.11 48.35
CA ILE A 8 1.58 19.99 47.40
C ILE A 8 0.53 20.43 46.37
N LEU A 9 0.10 21.68 46.53
CA LEU A 9 -0.74 22.43 45.60
C LEU A 9 0.16 22.91 44.46
N LEU A 10 0.01 22.35 43.26
CA LEU A 10 0.67 22.88 42.08
C LEU A 10 -0.26 23.91 41.43
N ALA A 11 0.14 25.18 41.53
CA ALA A 11 -0.56 26.31 40.97
C ALA A 11 -0.29 26.42 39.46
N THR A 12 -1.32 26.24 38.65
CA THR A 12 -1.26 26.46 37.20
C THR A 12 -1.63 27.90 36.89
N MET A 13 -0.64 28.79 36.81
CA MET A 13 -0.77 30.09 36.15
C MET A 13 -0.49 29.88 34.65
N ILE A 14 -1.50 30.02 33.80
CA ILE A 14 -1.28 30.22 32.36
C ILE A 14 -1.66 31.66 32.03
N LEU A 15 -0.62 32.39 31.63
CA LEU A 15 -0.68 33.76 31.14
C LEU A 15 -1.57 33.86 29.89
N THR A 16 -2.39 34.90 29.90
CA THR A 16 -3.04 35.50 28.75
C THR A 16 -2.02 36.15 27.82
N ILE A 17 -2.01 35.77 26.53
CA ILE A 17 -1.45 36.61 25.45
C ILE A 17 -2.62 37.03 24.55
N GLN A 18 -2.88 38.33 24.53
CA GLN A 18 -3.74 39.00 23.56
C GLN A 18 -3.03 39.08 22.20
N GLY A 19 -3.81 38.98 21.12
CA GLY A 19 -3.59 39.77 19.91
C GLY A 19 -2.71 39.19 18.81
N CYS A 20 -3.36 38.70 17.75
CA CYS A 20 -2.99 38.88 16.35
C CYS A 20 -4.25 38.49 15.57
N GLY A 21 -4.92 39.43 14.91
CA GLY A 21 -4.43 40.01 13.68
C GLY A 21 -5.09 39.24 12.56
N ALA A 22 -6.00 39.90 11.84
CA ALA A 22 -6.66 39.35 10.66
C ALA A 22 -5.61 38.70 9.76
N SER A 23 -5.69 37.38 9.61
CA SER A 23 -5.06 36.66 8.52
C SER A 23 -6.21 36.05 7.77
N GLU A 24 -6.37 36.49 6.52
CA GLU A 24 -7.11 35.77 5.49
C GLU A 24 -6.81 34.28 5.69
N THR A 25 -7.83 33.51 6.00
CA THR A 25 -7.74 32.06 5.86
C THR A 25 -7.25 31.83 4.44
N PRO A 26 -6.06 31.24 4.22
CA PRO A 26 -5.80 30.66 2.92
C PRO A 26 -6.96 29.71 2.69
N GLU A 27 -7.58 29.76 1.52
CA GLU A 27 -8.45 28.66 1.09
C GLU A 27 -7.65 27.39 1.40
N THR A 28 -8.08 26.68 2.44
CA THR A 28 -7.54 25.37 2.79
C THR A 28 -7.57 24.60 1.48
N ASP A 29 -6.36 24.29 0.98
CA ASP A 29 -6.15 23.37 -0.13
C ASP A 29 -7.20 22.29 0.01
N ARG A 30 -8.13 22.27 -0.96
CA ARG A 30 -9.27 21.38 -0.96
C ARG A 30 -8.76 20.01 -0.56
N GLU A 31 -9.26 19.47 0.57
CA GLU A 31 -9.12 18.04 0.83
C GLU A 31 -9.48 17.33 -0.47
N PRO A 32 -8.62 16.47 -1.04
CA PRO A 32 -8.94 15.84 -2.31
C PRO A 32 -10.22 15.04 -2.10
N ALA A 33 -11.30 15.52 -2.71
CA ALA A 33 -12.58 14.85 -2.75
C ALA A 33 -12.44 13.63 -3.65
N GLY A 34 -11.95 12.53 -3.08
CA GLY A 34 -11.77 11.27 -3.77
C GLY A 34 -11.66 10.12 -2.77
N PRO A 35 -12.12 8.92 -3.15
CA PRO A 35 -11.95 7.74 -2.31
C PRO A 35 -10.47 7.56 -1.96
N ARG A 36 -10.18 7.27 -0.67
CA ARG A 36 -8.82 7.05 -0.14
C ARG A 36 -8.01 6.20 -1.13
N SER A 37 -6.97 6.80 -1.70
CA SER A 37 -6.22 6.26 -2.82
C SER A 37 -5.77 4.82 -2.55
N ARG A 38 -6.10 3.88 -3.45
CA ARG A 38 -5.77 2.44 -3.34
C ARG A 38 -4.27 2.12 -3.61
N GLY A 39 -3.40 3.11 -3.74
CA GLY A 39 -1.99 2.94 -4.03
C GLY A 39 -1.30 4.24 -4.48
N PRO A 40 0.00 4.19 -4.84
CA PRO A 40 0.74 5.34 -5.37
C PRO A 40 0.04 5.98 -6.57
N GLN A 41 0.09 7.31 -6.68
CA GLN A 41 -0.50 8.03 -7.82
C GLN A 41 0.50 8.08 -8.97
N VAL A 42 0.10 7.59 -10.15
CA VAL A 42 0.91 7.60 -11.37
C VAL A 42 0.01 7.51 -12.59
N ASP A 43 0.40 8.15 -13.69
CA ASP A 43 -0.24 7.98 -14.99
C ASP A 43 0.18 6.64 -15.60
N MET A 44 -0.66 5.61 -15.43
CA MET A 44 -0.35 4.28 -15.93
C MET A 44 -0.32 4.21 -17.46
N GLU A 45 -1.11 5.02 -18.17
CA GLU A 45 -1.14 5.01 -19.63
C GLU A 45 0.20 5.49 -20.19
N ALA A 46 0.71 6.61 -19.65
CA ALA A 46 2.02 7.11 -20.01
C ALA A 46 3.16 6.15 -19.61
N MET A 47 3.07 5.55 -18.41
CA MET A 47 4.14 4.70 -17.89
C MET A 47 4.25 3.34 -18.58
N LEU A 48 3.21 2.84 -19.25
CA LEU A 48 3.30 1.60 -20.02
C LEU A 48 4.26 1.70 -21.21
N GLU A 49 4.55 2.91 -21.70
CA GLU A 49 5.54 3.16 -22.75
C GLU A 49 6.98 3.27 -22.20
N ASP A 50 7.18 3.39 -20.88
CA ASP A 50 8.51 3.43 -20.27
C ASP A 50 9.21 2.06 -20.43
N PRO A 51 10.43 2.01 -20.98
CA PRO A 51 11.12 0.74 -21.24
C PRO A 51 11.37 -0.12 -19.99
N LYS A 52 11.62 0.50 -18.83
CA LYS A 52 11.86 -0.25 -17.58
C LYS A 52 10.56 -0.81 -17.04
N VAL A 53 9.47 -0.04 -17.09
CA VAL A 53 8.15 -0.49 -16.67
C VAL A 53 7.62 -1.60 -17.58
N ALA A 54 7.78 -1.46 -18.90
CA ALA A 54 7.41 -2.50 -19.85
C ALA A 54 8.21 -3.80 -19.62
N ALA A 55 9.53 -3.70 -19.41
CA ALA A 55 10.35 -4.86 -19.09
C ALA A 55 9.92 -5.52 -17.77
N PHE A 56 9.64 -4.73 -16.73
CA PHE A 56 9.10 -5.25 -15.47
C PHE A 56 7.75 -5.95 -15.65
N GLY A 57 6.87 -5.41 -16.50
CA GLY A 57 5.57 -6.01 -16.81
C GLY A 57 5.67 -7.44 -17.34
N ASN A 58 6.69 -7.71 -18.16
CA ASN A 58 7.01 -9.04 -18.66
C ASN A 58 7.52 -9.96 -17.55
N GLU A 59 8.44 -9.47 -16.72
CA GLU A 59 8.99 -10.20 -15.57
C GLU A 59 7.91 -10.57 -14.54
N ALA A 60 6.93 -9.67 -14.32
CA ALA A 60 5.84 -9.86 -13.39
C ALA A 60 4.70 -10.78 -13.92
N ALA A 61 4.74 -11.21 -15.18
CA ALA A 61 3.68 -12.04 -15.76
C ALA A 61 3.52 -13.38 -15.03
N GLY A 62 4.62 -14.08 -14.76
CA GLY A 62 4.60 -15.34 -14.02
C GLY A 62 4.09 -15.17 -12.59
N TYR A 63 4.43 -14.08 -11.92
CA TYR A 63 3.87 -13.76 -10.60
C TYR A 63 2.34 -13.57 -10.66
N ARG A 64 1.82 -12.87 -11.67
CA ARG A 64 0.37 -12.70 -11.83
C ARG A 64 -0.36 -14.02 -12.06
N GLU A 65 0.24 -14.94 -12.80
CA GLU A 65 -0.30 -16.30 -13.00
C GLU A 65 -0.36 -17.08 -11.68
N LEU A 66 0.73 -17.09 -10.90
CA LEU A 66 0.76 -17.71 -9.56
C LEU A 66 -0.34 -17.14 -8.66
N MET A 67 -0.47 -15.81 -8.62
CA MET A 67 -1.48 -15.15 -7.81
C MET A 67 -2.91 -15.42 -8.31
N SER A 68 -3.10 -15.67 -9.61
CA SER A 68 -4.40 -16.04 -10.17
C SER A 68 -4.83 -17.41 -9.68
N GLU A 69 -3.93 -18.40 -9.75
CA GLU A 69 -4.21 -19.76 -9.27
C GLU A 69 -4.44 -19.79 -7.75
N LEU A 70 -3.64 -19.05 -6.98
CA LEU A 70 -3.85 -18.89 -5.53
C LEU A 70 -5.25 -18.33 -5.21
N ARG A 71 -5.73 -17.32 -5.94
CA ARG A 71 -7.08 -16.78 -5.74
C ARG A 71 -8.17 -17.81 -6.03
N THR A 72 -7.98 -18.67 -7.03
CA THR A 72 -8.93 -19.76 -7.32
C THR A 72 -8.98 -20.76 -6.16
N LEU A 73 -7.83 -21.16 -5.62
CA LEU A 73 -7.76 -22.06 -4.48
C LEU A 73 -8.30 -21.40 -3.20
N ASP A 74 -8.06 -20.11 -2.98
CA ASP A 74 -8.63 -19.37 -1.86
C ASP A 74 -10.17 -19.32 -1.93
N ALA A 75 -10.73 -19.07 -3.13
CA ALA A 75 -12.17 -19.11 -3.33
C ALA A 75 -12.74 -20.51 -3.03
N LEU A 76 -12.08 -21.56 -3.51
CA LEU A 76 -12.49 -22.95 -3.25
C LEU A 76 -12.40 -23.30 -1.76
N MET A 77 -11.36 -22.84 -1.08
CA MET A 77 -11.15 -23.01 0.36
C MET A 77 -12.32 -22.40 1.17
N VAL A 78 -12.81 -21.22 0.77
CA VAL A 78 -13.94 -20.56 1.41
C VAL A 78 -15.26 -21.27 1.10
N GLU A 79 -15.45 -21.72 -0.15
CA GLU A 79 -16.72 -22.31 -0.60
C GLU A 79 -16.94 -23.74 -0.08
N SER A 80 -15.92 -24.59 -0.16
CA SER A 80 -16.06 -26.04 0.07
C SER A 80 -14.91 -26.66 0.87
N GLY A 81 -13.84 -25.90 1.13
CA GLY A 81 -12.60 -26.41 1.69
C GLY A 81 -11.70 -27.05 0.62
N LEU A 82 -10.41 -27.17 0.93
CA LEU A 82 -9.42 -27.81 0.06
C LEU A 82 -9.22 -29.28 0.43
N SER A 83 -9.15 -30.13 -0.59
CA SER A 83 -8.56 -31.47 -0.47
C SER A 83 -7.08 -31.40 -0.07
N GLU A 84 -6.51 -32.55 0.29
CA GLU A 84 -5.08 -32.63 0.65
C GLU A 84 -4.17 -32.22 -0.52
N ALA A 85 -4.43 -32.71 -1.72
CA ALA A 85 -3.67 -32.36 -2.92
C ALA A 85 -3.76 -30.86 -3.27
N GLU A 86 -4.95 -30.26 -3.12
CA GLU A 86 -5.14 -28.83 -3.36
C GLU A 86 -4.43 -27.98 -2.30
N ARG A 87 -4.38 -28.44 -1.04
CA ARG A 87 -3.64 -27.77 0.03
C ARG A 87 -2.13 -27.84 -0.21
N GLU A 88 -1.61 -28.99 -0.65
CA GLU A 88 -0.20 -29.12 -1.06
C GLU A 88 0.13 -28.18 -2.23
N ARG A 89 -0.76 -28.12 -3.23
CA ARG A 89 -0.62 -27.19 -4.36
C ARG A 89 -0.63 -25.73 -3.91
N TRP A 90 -1.55 -25.36 -3.02
CA TRP A 90 -1.63 -24.00 -2.45
C TRP A 90 -0.33 -23.61 -1.74
N ASN A 91 0.20 -24.50 -0.88
CA ASN A 91 1.46 -24.25 -0.15
C ASN A 91 2.64 -24.05 -1.12
N GLU A 92 2.72 -24.85 -2.18
CA GLU A 92 3.79 -24.72 -3.17
C GLU A 92 3.67 -23.41 -3.97
N LEU A 93 2.46 -23.03 -4.38
CA LEU A 93 2.21 -21.77 -5.06
C LEU A 93 2.52 -20.57 -4.17
N GLU A 94 2.14 -20.60 -2.90
CA GLU A 94 2.44 -19.53 -1.93
C GLU A 94 3.96 -19.34 -1.78
N ARG A 95 4.69 -20.45 -1.67
CA ARG A 95 6.15 -20.45 -1.59
C ARG A 95 6.78 -19.85 -2.85
N GLN A 96 6.30 -20.25 -4.03
CA GLN A 96 6.78 -19.72 -5.32
C GLN A 96 6.46 -18.22 -5.45
N ALA A 97 5.23 -17.82 -5.13
CA ALA A 97 4.78 -16.43 -5.18
C ALA A 97 5.60 -15.54 -4.23
N THR A 98 5.94 -16.04 -3.04
CA THR A 98 6.78 -15.31 -2.08
C THR A 98 8.19 -15.07 -2.63
N LEU A 99 8.83 -16.09 -3.20
CA LEU A 99 10.14 -15.96 -3.82
C LEU A 99 10.11 -14.97 -4.98
N GLU A 100 9.10 -15.08 -5.83
CA GLU A 100 8.95 -14.22 -6.99
C GLU A 100 8.63 -12.78 -6.62
N ARG A 101 7.78 -12.56 -5.62
CA ARG A 101 7.51 -11.22 -5.06
C ARG A 101 8.77 -10.56 -4.53
N ASN A 102 9.63 -11.31 -3.85
CA ASN A 102 10.91 -10.78 -3.36
C ASN A 102 11.85 -10.41 -4.51
N ARG A 103 11.91 -11.23 -5.56
CA ARG A 103 12.67 -10.93 -6.78
C ARG A 103 12.16 -9.64 -7.44
N LEU A 104 10.85 -9.52 -7.65
CA LEU A 104 10.23 -8.33 -8.26
C LEU A 104 10.41 -7.08 -7.38
N ASN A 105 10.28 -7.19 -6.07
CA ASN A 105 10.57 -6.07 -5.15
C ASN A 105 12.02 -5.58 -5.29
N SER A 106 12.98 -6.48 -5.50
CA SER A 106 14.37 -6.05 -5.72
C SER A 106 14.55 -5.20 -6.98
N MET A 107 13.73 -5.44 -8.02
CA MET A 107 13.69 -4.62 -9.23
C MET A 107 13.02 -3.27 -8.97
N ILE A 108 11.87 -3.26 -8.27
CA ILE A 108 11.11 -2.04 -7.90
C ILE A 108 11.98 -1.04 -7.11
N TYR A 109 12.85 -1.55 -6.24
CA TYR A 109 13.71 -0.74 -5.37
C TYR A 109 15.17 -0.66 -5.86
N ALA A 110 15.43 -1.01 -7.13
CA ALA A 110 16.74 -0.79 -7.72
C ALA A 110 17.11 0.71 -7.73
N ALA A 111 18.41 1.01 -7.60
CA ALA A 111 18.89 2.38 -7.40
C ALA A 111 18.60 3.31 -8.59
N ASP A 112 18.41 2.74 -9.78
CA ASP A 112 18.14 3.44 -11.03
C ASP A 112 16.64 3.54 -11.36
N VAL A 113 15.76 3.14 -10.44
CA VAL A 113 14.30 3.22 -10.59
C VAL A 113 13.76 4.44 -9.83
N ASP A 114 13.16 5.38 -10.56
CA ASP A 114 12.57 6.59 -9.99
C ASP A 114 11.20 6.32 -9.31
N SER A 115 10.59 7.37 -8.75
CA SER A 115 9.34 7.26 -8.00
C SER A 115 8.16 6.79 -8.85
N ASP A 116 8.09 7.24 -10.10
CA ASP A 116 6.92 7.07 -10.96
C ASP A 116 6.99 5.68 -11.62
N GLN A 117 8.19 5.27 -12.05
CA GLN A 117 8.50 3.90 -12.44
C GLN A 117 8.18 2.92 -11.30
N ARG A 118 8.59 3.24 -10.07
CA ARG A 118 8.30 2.40 -8.90
C ARG A 118 6.81 2.27 -8.63
N ALA A 119 6.08 3.38 -8.71
CA ALA A 119 4.64 3.41 -8.56
C ALA A 119 3.95 2.56 -9.63
N ALA A 120 4.36 2.69 -10.90
CA ALA A 120 3.80 1.93 -12.00
C ALA A 120 4.10 0.43 -11.88
N MET A 121 5.34 0.05 -11.57
CA MET A 121 5.72 -1.34 -11.33
C MET A 121 4.93 -1.96 -10.17
N TRP A 122 4.65 -1.20 -9.10
CA TRP A 122 3.81 -1.67 -8.00
C TRP A 122 2.36 -1.96 -8.46
N TRP A 123 1.79 -1.12 -9.33
CA TRP A 123 0.46 -1.34 -9.91
C TRP A 123 0.41 -2.58 -10.81
N LEU A 124 1.46 -2.84 -11.58
CA LEU A 124 1.58 -4.04 -12.43
C LEU A 124 1.59 -5.37 -11.65
N MET A 125 1.84 -5.32 -10.34
CA MET A 125 1.75 -6.47 -9.45
C MET A 125 0.37 -6.67 -8.83
N GLN A 126 -0.52 -5.68 -8.92
CA GLN A 126 -1.86 -5.77 -8.37
C GLN A 126 -2.76 -6.62 -9.28
N PRO A 127 -3.83 -7.26 -8.74
CA PRO A 127 -4.85 -7.87 -9.59
C PRO A 127 -5.48 -6.80 -10.51
N GLU A 128 -5.94 -7.18 -11.71
CA GLU A 128 -6.54 -6.27 -12.69
C GLU A 128 -7.65 -5.39 -12.09
N SER A 129 -8.44 -5.93 -11.16
CA SER A 129 -9.49 -5.20 -10.42
C SER A 129 -9.01 -4.02 -9.56
N ALA A 130 -7.71 -3.91 -9.35
CA ALA A 130 -7.10 -2.86 -8.54
C ALA A 130 -6.39 -1.80 -9.40
N ASN A 131 -6.11 -2.07 -10.67
CA ASN A 131 -5.41 -1.13 -11.54
C ASN A 131 -6.32 0.09 -11.80
N PRO A 132 -5.86 1.34 -11.65
CA PRO A 132 -6.68 2.53 -11.85
C PRO A 132 -7.19 2.76 -13.30
N ALA A 133 -7.00 1.84 -14.23
CA ALA A 133 -7.32 2.00 -15.65
C ALA A 133 -8.81 1.83 -16.02
N ASP A 134 -9.72 1.65 -15.06
CA ASP A 134 -11.17 1.52 -15.31
C ASP A 134 -11.99 2.50 -14.44
N GLY A 135 -11.88 3.80 -14.71
CA GLY A 135 -12.67 4.87 -14.10
C GLY A 135 -13.14 5.92 -15.10
#